data_AF-A0A0N5ACG7-F1
#
_entry.id   AF-A0A0N5ACG7-F1
#
_cell.length_a   1.000
_cell.length_b   1.000
_cell.length_c   1.000
_cell.angle_alpha   90.00
_cell.angle_beta   90.00
_cell.angle_gamma   90.00
#
_symmetry.space_group_name_H-M   'P 1'
#
loop_
_entity.id
_entity.type
_entity.pdbx_description
1 polymer ?
#
loop_
_entity_poly.entity_id
_entity_poly.type
_entity_poly.pdbx_seq_one_letter_code
_entity_poly.pdbx_strand_id
1 'polypeptide(L)'
;LICIYFSIGCNIFCAVFLFFIDFFSKTVQFKRTPCPLEDAFVKKLAEKYHKTRAQILIRHLLQRGLSQIPKSVNEKHIKENLDIFDFELDAGDFKQLNSLKNECRMVFWDFLKGHPEDPFKDERN
;
A
#
# COMPACT_ATOMS: atom_id res chain seq x y z
N LEU A 1 17.14 2.56 3.43
CA LEU A 1 16.63 1.32 2.81
C LEU A 1 16.67 0.22 3.87
N ILE A 2 15.58 0.06 4.64
CA ILE A 2 15.45 -1.12 5.50
C ILE A 2 14.05 -1.67 5.22
N CYS A 3 13.96 -2.52 4.20
CA CYS A 3 12.84 -3.42 4.04
C CYS A 3 13.10 -4.58 4.99
N ILE A 4 12.52 -4.53 6.20
CA ILE A 4 12.61 -5.67 7.11
C ILE A 4 11.68 -6.75 6.55
N TYR A 5 12.30 -7.72 5.90
CA TYR A 5 11.68 -8.98 5.53
C TYR A 5 11.27 -9.70 6.81
N PHE A 6 9.97 -9.76 7.08
CA PHE A 6 9.40 -10.84 7.86
C PHE A 6 8.26 -11.46 7.05
N SER A 7 8.65 -12.25 6.05
CA SER A 7 7.73 -13.15 5.35
C SER A 7 7.89 -14.53 5.99
N ILE A 8 7.11 -14.79 7.04
CA ILE A 8 6.88 -16.17 7.48
C ILE A 8 5.86 -16.75 6.50
N GLY A 9 6.33 -17.50 5.50
CA GLY A 9 5.50 -18.54 4.88
C GLY A 9 5.28 -18.55 3.37
N CYS A 10 5.91 -17.69 2.54
CA CYS A 10 5.82 -17.86 1.08
C CYS A 10 7.16 -17.63 0.38
N ASN A 11 7.87 -18.74 0.13
CA ASN A 11 9.15 -18.75 -0.57
C ASN A 11 8.98 -18.32 -2.04
N ILE A 12 9.92 -17.48 -2.50
CA ILE A 12 10.36 -17.22 -3.89
C ILE A 12 9.94 -15.92 -4.59
N PHE A 13 8.87 -15.21 -4.23
CA PHE A 13 8.50 -13.99 -5.01
C PHE A 13 8.88 -12.63 -4.40
N CYS A 14 9.31 -12.56 -3.13
CA CYS A 14 9.42 -11.28 -2.42
C CYS A 14 10.73 -10.52 -2.72
N ALA A 15 11.82 -11.21 -3.06
CA ALA A 15 13.14 -10.59 -3.16
C ALA A 15 13.42 -9.84 -4.48
N VAL A 16 12.82 -10.28 -5.58
CA VAL A 16 13.08 -9.72 -6.92
C VAL A 16 12.37 -8.37 -7.12
N PHE A 17 11.32 -8.08 -6.35
CA PHE A 17 10.50 -6.88 -6.55
C PHE A 17 11.12 -5.60 -5.95
N LEU A 18 12.00 -5.74 -4.94
CA LEU A 18 12.53 -4.61 -4.19
C LEU A 18 13.62 -3.82 -4.93
N PHE A 19 14.43 -4.47 -5.77
CA PHE A 19 15.43 -3.78 -6.59
C PHE A 19 14.77 -2.97 -7.73
N PHE A 20 13.60 -3.41 -8.20
CA PHE A 20 12.84 -2.75 -9.26
C PHE A 20 12.18 -1.45 -8.79
N ILE A 21 11.58 -1.41 -7.59
CA ILE A 21 10.80 -0.24 -7.12
C ILE A 21 11.65 1.04 -6.95
N ASP A 22 12.89 0.95 -6.47
CA ASP A 22 13.73 2.14 -6.26
C ASP A 22 14.19 2.78 -7.57
N PHE A 23 14.40 1.99 -8.62
CA PHE A 23 14.70 2.49 -9.96
C PHE A 23 13.46 3.14 -10.61
N PHE A 24 12.28 2.53 -10.43
CA PHE A 24 11.02 3.03 -11.00
C PHE A 24 10.46 4.29 -10.31
N SER A 25 10.80 4.54 -9.04
CA SER A 25 10.32 5.73 -8.32
C SER A 25 10.69 7.07 -8.98
N LYS A 26 11.74 7.12 -9.82
CA LYS A 26 12.18 8.34 -10.52
C LYS A 26 11.58 8.51 -11.92
N THR A 27 11.04 7.44 -12.50
CA THR A 27 10.53 7.40 -13.89
C THR A 27 9.02 7.19 -13.96
N VAL A 28 8.39 6.73 -12.87
CA VAL A 28 6.94 6.52 -12.79
C VAL A 28 6.22 7.86 -12.59
N GLN A 29 5.40 8.23 -13.57
CA GLN A 29 4.45 9.33 -13.46
C GLN A 29 3.24 8.86 -12.66
N PHE A 30 3.07 9.37 -11.44
CA PHE A 30 1.87 9.14 -10.64
C PHE A 30 0.78 10.12 -11.08
N LYS A 31 -0.36 9.62 -11.61
CA LYS A 31 -1.54 10.47 -11.83
C LYS A 31 -2.06 10.99 -10.49
N ARG A 32 -2.56 12.23 -10.47
CA ARG A 32 -3.14 12.86 -9.27
C ARG A 32 -4.32 12.05 -8.77
N THR A 33 -4.11 11.39 -7.64
CA THR A 33 -5.09 10.61 -6.91
C THR A 33 -5.27 11.24 -5.54
N PRO A 34 -6.49 11.28 -4.96
CA PRO A 34 -6.66 11.70 -3.57
C PRO A 34 -5.81 10.83 -2.64
N CYS A 35 -5.05 11.47 -1.76
CA CYS A 35 -4.17 10.77 -0.82
C CYS A 35 -5.02 9.89 0.13
N PRO A 36 -4.79 8.57 0.21
CA PRO A 36 -5.53 7.69 1.11
C PRO A 36 -5.39 8.07 2.59
N LEU A 37 -4.27 8.70 2.96
CA LEU A 37 -4.04 9.19 4.34
C LEU A 37 -4.91 10.40 4.67
N GLU A 38 -5.44 11.12 3.68
CA GLU A 38 -6.26 12.31 3.90
C GLU A 38 -7.76 12.00 3.98
N ASP A 39 -8.14 10.74 3.75
CA ASP A 39 -9.52 10.27 3.83
C ASP A 39 -10.12 10.51 5.23
N ALA A 40 -11.35 11.05 5.24
CA ALA A 40 -12.02 11.44 6.47
C ALA A 40 -12.36 10.24 7.37
N PHE A 41 -12.66 9.08 6.78
CA PHE A 41 -12.93 7.87 7.54
C PHE A 41 -11.65 7.31 8.16
N VAL A 42 -10.55 7.29 7.39
CA VAL A 42 -9.24 6.87 7.90
C VAL A 42 -8.77 7.76 9.07
N LYS A 43 -9.02 9.08 9.01
CA LYS A 43 -8.74 9.99 10.14
C LYS A 43 -9.54 9.63 11.39
N LYS A 44 -10.83 9.34 11.25
CA LYS A 44 -11.69 8.92 12.37
C LYS A 44 -11.20 7.60 12.99
N LEU A 45 -10.78 6.65 12.17
CA LEU A 45 -10.23 5.38 12.67
C LEU A 45 -8.89 5.59 13.38
N ALA A 46 -8.02 6.45 12.86
CA ALA A 46 -6.76 6.79 13.52
C ALA A 46 -6.99 7.33 14.95
N GLU A 47 -7.99 8.19 15.13
CA GLU A 47 -8.41 8.67 16.45
C GLU A 47 -9.02 7.55 17.31
N LYS A 48 -9.93 6.75 16.76
CA LYS A 48 -10.62 5.64 17.48
C LYS A 48 -9.65 4.60 18.03
N TYR A 49 -8.65 4.20 17.25
CA TYR A 49 -7.69 3.16 17.65
C TYR A 49 -6.42 3.73 18.28
N HIS A 50 -6.30 5.06 18.41
CA HIS A 50 -5.08 5.74 18.87
C HIS A 50 -3.83 5.34 18.06
N LYS A 51 -4.00 5.19 16.75
CA LYS A 51 -2.95 4.77 15.81
C LYS A 51 -2.79 5.80 14.70
N THR A 52 -1.66 5.76 14.02
CA THR A 52 -1.44 6.62 12.85
C THR A 52 -2.29 6.16 11.67
N ARG A 53 -2.62 7.10 10.79
CA ARG A 53 -3.38 6.84 9.55
C ARG A 53 -2.72 5.77 8.67
N ALA A 54 -1.38 5.75 8.65
CA ALA A 54 -0.61 4.73 7.94
C ALA A 54 -0.80 3.33 8.56
N GLN A 55 -0.71 3.22 9.89
CA GLN A 55 -0.94 1.96 10.60
C GLN A 55 -2.33 1.39 10.32
N ILE A 56 -3.39 2.22 10.30
CA ILE A 56 -4.75 1.78 9.96
C ILE A 56 -4.81 1.15 8.56
N LEU A 57 -4.23 1.82 7.55
CA LEU A 57 -4.24 1.31 6.17
C LEU A 57 -3.41 0.03 6.01
N ILE A 58 -2.24 -0.03 6.66
CA ILE A 58 -1.40 -1.23 6.61
C ILE A 58 -2.11 -2.40 7.32
N ARG A 59 -2.73 -2.16 8.48
CA ARG A 59 -3.50 -3.18 9.22
C ARG A 59 -4.68 -3.68 8.40
N HIS A 60 -5.39 -2.79 7.72
CA HIS A 60 -6.50 -3.15 6.85
C HIS A 60 -6.07 -4.14 5.75
N LEU A 61 -4.94 -3.88 5.10
CA LEU A 61 -4.41 -4.76 4.06
C LEU A 61 -3.94 -6.10 4.65
N LEU A 62 -3.33 -6.07 5.83
CA LEU A 62 -2.92 -7.28 6.54
C LEU A 62 -4.12 -8.17 6.89
N GLN A 63 -5.22 -7.61 7.42
CA GLN A 63 -6.45 -8.37 7.72
C GLN A 63 -7.16 -8.90 6.45
N ARG A 64 -6.91 -8.30 5.28
CA ARG A 64 -7.36 -8.84 3.98
C ARG A 64 -6.52 -10.03 3.50
N GLY A 65 -5.46 -10.41 4.23
CA GLY A 65 -4.51 -11.44 3.82
C GLY A 65 -3.46 -10.95 2.83
N LEU A 66 -3.29 -9.63 2.66
CA LEU A 66 -2.31 -9.05 1.75
C LEU A 66 -1.03 -8.65 2.51
N SER A 67 0.11 -9.19 2.10
CA SER A 67 1.41 -8.77 2.61
C SER A 67 1.75 -7.36 2.10
N GLN A 68 2.17 -6.47 3.02
CA GLN A 68 2.52 -5.08 2.70
C GLN A 68 4.01 -4.83 2.85
N ILE A 69 4.57 -3.98 1.99
CA ILE A 69 5.99 -3.57 2.02
C ILE A 69 6.05 -2.03 2.09
N PRO A 70 5.81 -1.42 3.27
CA PRO A 70 5.81 0.02 3.41
C PRO A 70 7.23 0.58 3.28
N LYS A 71 7.48 1.39 2.24
CA LYS A 71 8.76 2.07 2.05
C LYS A 71 8.85 3.30 2.96
N SER A 72 9.93 3.40 3.73
CA SER A 72 10.31 4.63 4.43
C SER A 72 11.83 4.73 4.58
N VAL A 73 12.33 5.95 4.64
CA VAL A 73 13.71 6.27 5.04
C VAL A 73 13.78 6.93 6.43
N ASN A 74 12.63 7.36 6.96
CA ASN A 74 12.53 7.94 8.29
C ASN A 74 12.39 6.83 9.33
N GLU A 75 13.34 6.75 10.26
CA GLU A 75 13.40 5.73 11.31
C GLU A 75 12.12 5.68 12.15
N LYS A 76 11.55 6.84 12.49
CA LYS A 76 10.31 6.93 13.26
C LYS A 76 9.16 6.24 12.52
N HIS A 77 8.98 6.55 11.23
CA HIS A 77 7.94 5.92 10.42
C HIS A 77 8.19 4.43 10.20
N ILE A 78 9.45 3.98 10.13
CA ILE A 78 9.77 2.55 10.03
C ILE A 78 9.28 1.82 11.29
N LYS A 79 9.58 2.37 12.46
CA LYS A 79 9.11 1.82 13.75
C LYS A 79 7.58 1.83 13.84
N GLU A 80 6.94 2.94 13.50
CA GLU A 80 5.47 3.07 13.51
C GLU A 80 4.80 2.07 12.54
N ASN A 81 5.33 1.90 11.33
CA ASN A 81 4.76 0.97 10.33
C ASN A 81 4.86 -0.51 10.75
N LEU A 82 5.79 -0.85 11.65
CA LEU A 82 5.93 -2.21 12.20
C LEU A 82 5.01 -2.45 13.41
N ASP A 83 4.59 -1.38 14.09
CA ASP A 83 3.69 -1.43 15.24
C ASP A 83 2.21 -1.53 14.80
N ILE A 84 1.89 -2.63 14.12
CA ILE A 84 0.56 -2.92 13.53
C ILE A 84 -0.03 -4.25 13.99
N PHE A 85 0.69 -5.00 14.83
CA PHE A 85 0.29 -6.33 15.27
C PHE A 85 -0.43 -6.34 16.63
N ASP A 86 -0.44 -5.19 17.31
CA ASP A 86 -0.97 -5.01 18.66
C ASP A 86 -2.45 -4.58 18.70
N PHE A 87 -3.06 -4.35 17.53
CA PHE A 87 -4.48 -4.01 17.42
C PHE A 87 -5.13 -4.70 16.22
N GLU A 88 -6.47 -4.71 16.21
CA GLU A 88 -7.28 -5.25 15.13
C GLU A 88 -8.47 -4.34 14.82
N LEU A 89 -8.82 -4.18 13.54
CA LEU A 89 -10.01 -3.43 13.15
C LEU A 89 -11.25 -4.30 13.36
N ASP A 90 -12.28 -3.71 13.96
CA ASP A 90 -13.56 -4.37 14.12
C ASP A 90 -14.23 -4.66 12.76
N ALA A 91 -15.18 -5.60 12.75
CA ALA A 91 -15.84 -6.03 11.53
C ALA A 91 -16.61 -4.90 10.81
N GLY A 92 -17.10 -3.90 11.56
CA GLY A 92 -17.85 -2.77 11.01
C GLY A 92 -16.92 -1.81 10.27
N ASP A 93 -15.86 -1.38 10.92
CA ASP A 93 -14.82 -0.52 10.36
C ASP A 93 -14.14 -1.19 9.18
N PHE A 94 -13.82 -2.49 9.29
CA PHE A 94 -13.22 -3.26 8.22
C PHE A 94 -14.13 -3.32 6.99
N LYS A 95 -15.43 -3.59 7.18
CA LYS A 95 -16.41 -3.60 6.10
C LYS A 95 -16.57 -2.22 5.46
N GLN A 96 -16.56 -1.16 6.28
CA GLN A 96 -16.68 0.20 5.79
C GLN A 96 -15.43 0.64 5.00
N LEU A 97 -14.22 0.29 5.45
CA LEU A 97 -12.99 0.51 4.68
C LEU A 97 -13.02 -0.21 3.33
N ASN A 98 -13.52 -1.45 3.29
CA ASN A 98 -13.69 -2.18 2.02
C ASN A 98 -14.70 -1.53 1.07
N SER A 99 -15.62 -0.70 1.58
CA SER A 99 -16.64 -0.03 0.76
C SER A 99 -16.17 1.30 0.14
N LEU A 100 -14.95 1.76 0.48
CA LEU A 100 -14.38 2.99 -0.08
C LEU A 100 -14.12 2.82 -1.58
N LYS A 101 -14.81 3.60 -2.42
CA LYS A 101 -14.75 3.52 -3.90
C LYS A 101 -13.53 4.23 -4.52
N ASN A 102 -12.38 4.22 -3.85
CA ASN A 102 -11.18 4.95 -4.30
C ASN A 102 -10.20 4.01 -5.03
N GLU A 103 -10.70 2.99 -5.71
CA GLU A 103 -9.90 2.08 -6.51
C GLU A 103 -9.37 2.80 -7.74
N CYS A 104 -8.07 3.06 -7.74
CA CYS A 104 -7.40 3.73 -8.83
C CYS A 104 -6.00 3.14 -9.01
N ARG A 105 -5.63 2.94 -10.28
CA ARG A 105 -4.28 2.56 -10.64
C ARG A 105 -3.40 3.79 -10.49
N MET A 106 -2.37 3.73 -9.66
CA MET A 106 -1.41 4.83 -9.52
C MET A 106 -0.26 4.75 -10.53
N VAL A 107 0.05 3.56 -11.03
CA VAL A 107 1.18 3.28 -11.93
C VAL A 107 0.65 2.75 -13.25
N PHE A 108 0.68 3.58 -14.29
CA PHE A 108 0.12 3.25 -15.61
C PHE A 108 1.16 2.72 -16.60
N TRP A 109 2.47 2.81 -16.29
CA TRP A 109 3.53 2.38 -17.19
C TRP A 109 3.33 2.98 -18.61
N ASP A 110 3.15 4.30 -18.70
CA ASP A 110 2.79 4.99 -19.95
C ASP A 110 3.77 4.72 -21.09
N PHE A 111 5.05 4.48 -20.77
CA PHE A 111 6.07 4.13 -21.75
C PHE A 111 5.88 2.76 -22.42
N LEU A 112 5.05 1.86 -21.87
CA LEU A 112 4.73 0.56 -22.47
C LEU A 112 3.55 0.62 -23.45
N LYS A 113 2.92 1.78 -23.63
CA LYS A 113 1.74 1.90 -24.50
C LYS A 113 2.10 1.53 -25.95
N GLY A 114 1.42 0.51 -26.49
CA GLY A 114 1.67 0.00 -27.84
C GLY A 114 2.72 -1.11 -27.92
N HIS A 115 3.35 -1.49 -26.81
CA HIS A 115 4.21 -2.67 -26.76
C HIS A 115 3.34 -3.95 -26.80
N PRO A 116 3.78 -5.02 -27.51
CA PRO A 116 3.04 -6.29 -27.56
C PRO A 116 2.74 -6.87 -26.16
N GLU A 117 3.65 -6.66 -25.21
CA GLU A 117 3.56 -7.10 -23.81
C GLU A 117 3.01 -6.00 -22.87
N ASP A 118 2.20 -5.05 -23.34
CA ASP A 118 1.54 -4.08 -22.45
C ASP A 118 0.50 -4.80 -21.57
N PRO A 119 0.73 -4.94 -20.24
CA PRO A 119 -0.16 -5.70 -19.37
C PRO A 119 -1.51 -5.01 -19.14
N PHE A 120 -1.65 -3.72 -19.48
CA PHE A 120 -2.84 -2.91 -19.17
C PHE A 120 -3.53 -2.37 -20.43
N LYS A 121 -3.31 -2.98 -21.59
CA LYS A 121 -3.89 -2.53 -22.88
C LYS A 121 -5.40 -2.30 -22.82
N ASP A 122 -6.15 -3.16 -22.11
CA ASP A 122 -7.62 -3.13 -22.06
C ASP A 122 -8.14 -2.05 -21.08
N GLU A 123 -7.34 -1.66 -20.08
CA GLU A 123 -7.71 -0.67 -19.06
C GLU A 123 -7.41 0.78 -19.47
N ARG A 124 -6.70 1.00 -20.60
CA ARG A 124 -6.26 2.33 -21.07
C ARG A 124 -7.23 3.01 -22.05
N ASN A 125 -8.29 2.32 -22.49
CA ASN A 125 -9.24 2.78 -23.51
C ASN A 125 -10.42 3.55 -22.92
#